data_AF-A0A967LK66-F1
#
_entry.id   AF-A0A967LK66-F1
#
_cell.length_a   1.000
_cell.length_b   1.000
_cell.length_c   1.000
_cell.angle_alpha   90.00
_cell.angle_beta   90.00
_cell.angle_gamma   90.00
#
_symmetry.space_group_name_H-M   'P 1'
#
loop_
_entity.id
_entity.type
_entity.pdbx_description
1 polymer ?
#
loop_
_entity_poly.entity_id
_entity_poly.type
_entity_poly.pdbx_seq_one_letter_code
_entity_poly.pdbx_strand_id
1 'polypeptide(L)'
;PLLIDLARHGRVLQASDEFLNPAAALLDPAPPVADPARRGPHGPWLDGWETRRVRPPGHEWAIVKLGRPGTVHRVVVDTSHVTLSLPAAC
;
A
#
# COMPACT_ATOMS: atom_id res chain seq x y z
N PRO A 1 11.06 -24.68 -2.11
CA PRO A 1 9.64 -24.65 -2.54
C PRO A 1 9.41 -23.38 -3.37
N LEU A 2 8.60 -23.44 -4.43
CA LEU A 2 8.18 -22.25 -5.17
C LEU A 2 7.27 -21.42 -4.25
N LEU A 3 7.64 -20.17 -3.98
CA LEU A 3 6.77 -19.24 -3.26
C LEU A 3 5.68 -18.74 -4.20
N ILE A 4 4.45 -18.63 -3.69
CA ILE A 4 3.32 -18.01 -4.39
C ILE A 4 2.96 -16.70 -3.70
N ASP A 5 2.41 -15.77 -4.47
CA ASP A 5 1.82 -14.56 -3.92
C ASP A 5 0.42 -14.87 -3.35
N LEU A 6 0.31 -14.89 -2.02
CA LEU A 6 -0.96 -15.11 -1.31
C LEU A 6 -1.85 -13.86 -1.32
N ALA A 7 -1.30 -12.68 -1.63
CA ALA A 7 -2.02 -11.42 -1.67
C ALA A 7 -2.77 -11.24 -3.01
N ARG A 8 -2.39 -11.96 -4.08
CA ARG A 8 -3.13 -11.98 -5.35
C ARG A 8 -4.60 -12.31 -5.15
N HIS A 9 -5.49 -11.48 -5.73
CA HIS A 9 -6.94 -11.53 -5.54
C HIS A 9 -7.41 -11.34 -4.09
N GLY A 10 -6.51 -10.90 -3.21
CA GLY A 10 -6.84 -10.42 -1.89
C GLY A 10 -7.55 -9.07 -1.95
N ARG A 11 -7.89 -8.54 -0.78
CA ARG A 11 -8.48 -7.21 -0.65
C ARG A 11 -8.11 -6.55 0.66
N VAL A 12 -8.06 -5.23 0.65
CA VAL A 12 -8.05 -4.45 1.88
C VAL A 12 -9.44 -4.53 2.51
N LEU A 13 -9.50 -4.89 3.79
CA LEU A 13 -10.72 -4.89 4.58
C LEU A 13 -10.94 -3.54 5.26
N GLN A 14 -9.86 -2.91 5.69
CA GLN A 14 -9.87 -1.64 6.40
C GLN A 14 -8.47 -1.00 6.35
N ALA A 15 -8.41 0.32 6.39
CA ALA A 15 -7.19 1.09 6.57
C ALA A 15 -7.41 2.22 7.58
N SER A 16 -6.34 2.68 8.21
CA SER A 16 -6.37 3.81 9.16
C SER A 16 -6.74 5.13 8.48
N ASP A 17 -6.28 5.33 7.25
CA ASP A 17 -6.53 6.51 6.44
C ASP A 17 -6.39 6.16 4.94
N GLU A 18 -7.20 6.76 4.08
CA GLU A 18 -7.13 6.58 2.62
C GLU A 18 -7.22 7.93 1.89
N PHE A 19 -6.81 9.00 2.58
CA PHE A 19 -7.07 10.36 2.13
C PHE A 19 -6.28 10.74 0.87
N LEU A 20 -4.99 10.39 0.72
CA LEU A 20 -4.24 10.78 -0.48
C LEU A 20 -4.45 9.79 -1.61
N ASN A 21 -4.20 8.51 -1.34
CA ASN A 21 -4.42 7.40 -2.27
C ASN A 21 -5.02 6.18 -1.54
N PRO A 22 -5.82 5.34 -2.21
CA PRO A 22 -6.50 4.21 -1.57
C PRO A 22 -5.54 3.06 -1.23
N ALA A 23 -5.78 2.37 -0.11
CA ALA A 23 -4.97 1.25 0.33
C ALA A 23 -5.08 0.04 -0.60
N ALA A 24 -6.17 -0.05 -1.37
CA ALA A 24 -6.35 -1.09 -2.38
C ALA A 24 -5.21 -1.13 -3.43
N ALA A 25 -4.53 0.00 -3.67
CA ALA A 25 -3.38 0.07 -4.57
C ALA A 25 -2.18 -0.77 -4.10
N LEU A 26 -2.09 -1.11 -2.80
CA LEU A 26 -1.05 -2.02 -2.27
C LEU A 26 -1.08 -3.42 -2.89
N LEU A 27 -2.22 -3.81 -3.49
CA LEU A 27 -2.46 -5.14 -4.02
C LEU A 27 -2.49 -5.16 -5.55
N ASP A 28 -2.15 -4.04 -6.22
CA ASP A 28 -1.99 -4.04 -7.66
C ASP A 28 -0.79 -4.92 -8.05
N PRO A 29 -0.97 -5.95 -8.90
CA PRO A 29 0.13 -6.80 -9.31
C PRO A 29 1.06 -6.15 -10.35
N ALA A 30 0.70 -4.99 -10.91
CA ALA A 30 1.56 -4.24 -11.81
C ALA A 30 2.72 -3.57 -11.04
N PRO A 31 3.89 -3.37 -11.68
CA PRO A 31 4.95 -2.55 -11.09
C PRO A 31 4.43 -1.13 -10.79
N PRO A 32 4.76 -0.55 -9.62
CA PRO A 32 4.26 0.76 -9.25
C PRO A 32 4.77 1.85 -10.21
N VAL A 33 3.91 2.83 -10.49
CA VAL A 33 4.21 3.99 -11.33
C VAL A 33 3.89 5.30 -10.59
N ALA A 34 4.76 6.30 -10.71
CA ALA A 34 4.41 7.68 -10.35
C ALA A 34 4.29 8.52 -11.62
N ASP A 35 3.16 9.21 -11.77
CA ASP A 35 2.91 10.14 -12.86
C ASP A 35 2.64 11.55 -12.29
N PRO A 36 3.64 12.46 -12.33
CA PRO A 36 3.48 13.83 -11.84
C PRO A 36 2.44 14.65 -12.62
N ALA A 37 2.09 14.26 -13.85
CA ALA A 37 1.06 14.92 -14.63
C ALA A 37 -0.36 14.49 -14.20
N ARG A 38 -0.48 13.32 -13.57
CA ARG A 38 -1.75 12.80 -13.06
C ARG A 38 -2.06 13.35 -11.66
N ARG A 39 -3.32 13.70 -11.46
CA ARG A 39 -3.85 14.24 -10.20
C ARG A 39 -4.70 13.19 -9.51
N GLY A 40 -4.38 12.90 -8.25
CA GLY A 40 -5.24 12.16 -7.35
C GLY A 40 -6.27 13.08 -6.70
N PRO A 41 -7.15 12.55 -5.84
CA PRO A 41 -8.20 13.34 -5.19
C PRO A 41 -7.66 14.50 -4.35
N HIS A 42 -6.46 14.36 -3.78
CA HIS A 42 -5.89 15.30 -2.81
C HIS A 42 -4.42 15.68 -3.07
N GLY A 43 -3.91 15.45 -4.28
CA GLY A 43 -2.51 15.77 -4.63
C GLY A 43 -2.04 15.17 -5.95
N PRO A 44 -0.72 15.15 -6.21
CA PRO A 44 -0.13 14.30 -7.23
C PRO A 44 -0.58 12.85 -7.03
N TRP A 45 -0.87 12.15 -8.12
CA TRP A 45 -1.20 10.73 -8.06
C TRP A 45 0.07 9.88 -7.97
N LEU A 46 0.00 8.79 -7.19
CA LEU A 46 1.00 7.73 -7.21
C LEU A 46 0.29 6.37 -7.15
N ASP A 47 0.94 5.36 -7.73
CA ASP A 47 0.48 3.98 -7.66
C ASP A 47 0.92 3.33 -6.35
N GLY A 48 0.08 3.47 -5.33
CA GLY A 48 0.37 3.02 -3.97
C GLY A 48 -0.56 3.65 -2.93
N TRP A 49 -0.38 3.25 -1.67
CA TRP A 49 -1.14 3.80 -0.55
C TRP A 49 -0.40 4.97 0.07
N GLU A 50 -1.09 6.10 0.25
CA GLU A 50 -0.55 7.25 0.95
C GLU A 50 -1.62 7.86 1.86
N THR A 51 -1.23 8.15 3.09
CA THR A 51 -2.06 8.72 4.14
C THR A 51 -1.75 10.21 4.34
N ARG A 52 -2.62 10.94 5.02
CA ARG A 52 -2.27 12.27 5.52
C ARG A 52 -1.06 12.19 6.44
N ARG A 53 -0.24 13.23 6.46
CA ARG A 53 0.77 13.39 7.52
C ARG A 53 0.08 13.45 8.89
N VAL A 54 0.19 12.36 9.64
CA VAL A 54 -0.28 12.27 11.02
C VAL A 54 0.74 12.92 11.96
N ARG A 55 0.22 13.76 12.86
CA ARG A 55 0.95 14.41 13.97
C ARG A 55 0.68 13.82 15.37
N PRO A 56 -0.45 13.15 15.68
CA PRO A 56 -0.61 12.44 16.95
C PRO A 56 0.19 11.12 17.01
N PRO A 57 0.45 10.56 18.21
CA PRO A 57 1.17 9.30 18.36
C PRO A 57 0.40 8.12 17.76
N GLY A 58 1.09 7.27 16.99
CA GLY A 58 0.51 6.07 16.38
C GLY A 58 1.24 5.63 15.10
N HIS A 59 0.77 4.54 14.51
CA HIS A 59 1.18 4.04 13.20
C HIS A 59 0.00 3.99 12.26
N GLU A 60 0.24 4.22 10.98
CA GLU A 60 -0.72 3.91 9.93
C GLU A 60 -0.78 2.40 9.70
N TRP A 61 -1.95 1.87 9.40
CA TRP A 61 -2.16 0.44 9.21
C TRP A 61 -3.21 0.14 8.14
N ALA A 62 -3.06 -1.02 7.49
CA ALA A 62 -4.06 -1.60 6.60
C ALA A 62 -4.24 -3.09 6.92
N ILE A 63 -5.49 -3.55 6.96
CA ILE A 63 -5.85 -4.95 7.19
C ILE A 63 -6.14 -5.59 5.83
N VAL A 64 -5.32 -6.55 5.44
CA VAL A 64 -5.46 -7.26 4.16
C VAL A 64 -5.99 -8.66 4.39
N LYS A 65 -7.07 -9.02 3.67
CA LYS A 65 -7.48 -10.41 3.50
C LYS A 65 -6.73 -11.00 2.31
N LEU A 66 -5.93 -12.04 2.56
CA LEU A 66 -5.26 -12.82 1.53
C LEU A 66 -6.28 -13.43 0.56
N GLY A 67 -5.91 -13.53 -0.72
CA GLY A 67 -6.78 -14.10 -1.75
C GLY A 67 -6.86 -15.62 -1.67
N ARG A 68 -5.93 -16.27 -0.96
CA ARG A 68 -5.87 -17.73 -0.78
C ARG A 68 -5.42 -18.10 0.64
N PRO A 69 -5.92 -19.22 1.20
CA PRO A 69 -5.38 -19.75 2.44
C PRO A 69 -3.95 -20.25 2.24
N GLY A 70 -3.11 -20.11 3.27
CA GLY A 70 -1.72 -20.57 3.24
C GLY A 70 -0.90 -20.04 4.40
N THR A 71 0.36 -20.46 4.49
CA THR A 71 1.33 -19.96 5.47
C THR A 71 2.15 -18.84 4.86
N VAL A 72 2.23 -17.70 5.55
CA VAL A 72 3.05 -16.56 5.12
C VAL A 72 4.51 -16.85 5.43
N HIS A 73 5.35 -16.88 4.40
CA HIS A 73 6.81 -17.07 4.53
C HIS A 73 7.61 -15.77 4.38
N ARG A 74 7.05 -14.79 3.68
CA ARG A 74 7.68 -13.50 3.39
C ARG A 74 6.60 -12.44 3.18
N VAL A 75 6.90 -11.24 3.63
CA VAL A 75 6.18 -10.01 3.27
C VAL A 75 7.16 -9.14 2.50
N VAL A 76 6.69 -8.54 1.41
CA VAL A 76 7.45 -7.53 0.65
C VAL A 76 6.72 -6.21 0.81
N VAL A 77 7.44 -5.20 1.26
CA VAL A 77 6.94 -3.82 1.34
C VAL A 77 7.72 -3.03 0.29
N ASP A 78 7.03 -2.66 -0.79
CA ASP A 78 7.61 -1.85 -1.86
C ASP A 78 7.31 -0.37 -1.59
N THR A 79 8.36 0.42 -1.42
CA THR A 79 8.28 1.88 -1.17
C THR A 79 8.74 2.70 -2.37
N SER A 80 8.80 2.08 -3.56
CA SER A 80 9.18 2.75 -4.80
C SER A 80 8.35 4.01 -5.03
N HIS A 81 9.01 5.04 -5.57
CA HIS A 81 8.43 6.35 -5.89
C HIS A 81 7.94 7.21 -4.71
N VAL A 82 7.96 6.71 -3.47
CA VAL A 82 7.70 7.52 -2.27
C VAL A 82 8.98 8.29 -1.91
N THR A 83 9.07 9.57 -2.28
CA THR A 83 10.30 10.37 -2.09
C THR A 83 10.29 11.31 -0.89
N LEU A 84 9.12 11.64 -0.33
CA LEU A 84 8.97 12.69 0.70
C LEU A 84 8.39 12.20 2.04
N SER A 85 7.92 10.94 2.10
CA SER A 85 7.09 10.39 3.18
C SER A 85 7.30 8.87 3.38
N LEU A 86 8.54 8.38 3.27
CA LEU A 86 8.84 6.96 3.50
C LEU A 86 8.44 6.52 4.92
N PRO A 87 7.90 5.30 5.10
CA PRO A 87 7.65 4.76 6.43
C PRO A 87 8.97 4.57 7.18
N ALA A 88 8.99 4.95 8.46
CA ALA A 88 10.17 4.76 9.31
C ALA A 88 10.41 3.27 9.66
N ALA A 89 9.34 2.47 9.73
CA ALA A 89 9.37 1.03 10.00
C ALA A 89 8.05 0.38 9.56
N CYS A 90 8.09 -0.94 9.35
CA CYS A 90 6.92 -1.82 9.12
C CYS A 90 7.12 -3.14 9.87
#